data_AF-A0AA36JBF2-F1
#
_entry.id   AF-A0AA36JBF2-F1
#
_cell.length_a   1.000
_cell.length_b   1.000
_cell.length_c   1.000
_cell.angle_alpha   90.00
_cell.angle_beta   90.00
_cell.angle_gamma   90.00
#
_symmetry.space_group_name_H-M   'P 1'
#
loop_
_entity.id
_entity.type
_entity.pdbx_description
1 polymer ?
#
loop_
_entity_poly.entity_id
_entity_poly.type
_entity_poly.pdbx_seq_one_letter_code
_entity_poly.pdbx_strand_id
1 'polypeptide(L)'
;MTLQMRQMRRLDSLNSDRTESNSSNEETRKQLLLLLSSKRVQKVLRTCQHQLSQVPEAAELSPAKMLKILAEGYTLWKKRPVWGARPDDTWGLFLEHVDDILKPYCQGLALLPEQDWNGVKFWCTRISPRQLCDIVVASLDFHRAPEPAQVMRVSRTLEATAAAATAAAVTAAAASPLD
;
A
#
# COMPACT_ATOMS: atom_id res chain seq x y z
N MET A 1 -43.40 8.45 -25.55
CA MET A 1 -42.93 8.79 -24.19
C MET A 1 -41.78 7.88 -23.69
N THR A 2 -40.94 7.30 -24.56
CA THR A 2 -39.99 6.23 -24.18
C THR A 2 -38.50 6.59 -24.35
N LEU A 3 -38.18 7.72 -24.99
CA LEU A 3 -36.80 8.16 -25.23
C LEU A 3 -36.20 8.97 -24.07
N GLN A 4 -37.00 9.74 -23.32
CA GLN A 4 -36.50 10.54 -22.19
C GLN A 4 -36.11 9.69 -20.97
N MET A 5 -36.76 8.54 -20.72
CA MET A 5 -36.42 7.69 -19.57
C MET A 5 -35.10 6.93 -19.73
N ARG A 6 -34.66 6.64 -20.96
CA ARG A 6 -33.35 5.99 -21.20
C ARG A 6 -32.16 6.95 -21.03
N GLN A 7 -32.37 8.24 -21.26
CA GLN A 7 -31.32 9.26 -21.06
C GLN A 7 -31.13 9.63 -19.58
N MET A 8 -32.20 9.68 -18.77
CA MET A 8 -32.08 9.92 -17.33
C MET A 8 -31.33 8.79 -16.59
N ARG A 9 -31.64 7.51 -16.88
CA ARG A 9 -30.93 6.39 -16.23
C ARG A 9 -29.42 6.33 -16.54
N ARG A 10 -28.98 6.86 -17.69
CA ARG A 10 -27.55 6.97 -18.02
C ARG A 10 -26.84 8.08 -17.25
N LEU A 11 -27.54 9.19 -16.99
CA LEU A 11 -27.00 10.30 -16.19
C LEU A 11 -26.91 9.95 -14.70
N ASP A 12 -27.89 9.20 -14.18
CA ASP A 12 -27.83 8.71 -12.79
C ASP A 12 -26.70 7.69 -12.61
N SER A 13 -26.47 6.79 -13.58
CA SER A 13 -25.35 5.83 -13.51
C SER A 13 -23.99 6.53 -13.59
N LEU A 14 -23.84 7.53 -14.47
CA LEU A 14 -22.59 8.29 -14.61
C LEU A 14 -22.32 9.23 -13.43
N ASN A 15 -23.37 9.79 -12.82
CA ASN A 15 -23.23 10.58 -11.60
C ASN A 15 -22.94 9.70 -10.38
N SER A 16 -23.61 8.53 -10.26
CA SER A 16 -23.38 7.56 -9.17
C SER A 16 -21.93 7.09 -9.15
N ASP A 17 -21.39 6.67 -10.31
CA ASP A 17 -19.99 6.24 -10.46
C ASP A 17 -18.99 7.37 -10.12
N ARG A 18 -19.34 8.62 -10.42
CA ARG A 18 -18.51 9.80 -10.08
C ARG A 18 -18.54 10.15 -8.60
N THR A 19 -19.69 10.06 -7.95
CA THR A 19 -19.79 10.33 -6.50
C THR A 19 -19.15 9.24 -5.66
N GLU A 20 -19.28 7.97 -6.05
CA GLU A 20 -18.63 6.86 -5.34
C GLU A 20 -17.10 6.90 -5.48
N SER A 21 -16.59 7.21 -6.67
CA SER A 21 -15.15 7.39 -6.91
C SER A 21 -14.57 8.57 -6.12
N ASN A 22 -15.29 9.70 -6.02
CA ASN A 22 -14.87 10.85 -5.21
C ASN A 22 -14.91 10.54 -3.70
N SER A 23 -15.95 9.85 -3.22
CA SER A 23 -16.07 9.45 -1.81
C SER A 23 -14.96 8.49 -1.38
N SER A 24 -14.63 7.50 -2.23
CA SER A 24 -13.57 6.52 -1.97
C SER A 24 -12.18 7.16 -1.93
N ASN A 25 -11.92 8.10 -2.83
CA ASN A 25 -10.66 8.87 -2.86
C ASN A 25 -10.50 9.75 -1.61
N GLU A 26 -11.57 10.39 -1.16
CA GLU A 26 -11.52 11.23 0.03
C GLU A 26 -11.28 10.40 1.31
N GLU A 27 -11.91 9.24 1.42
CA GLU A 27 -11.72 8.33 2.55
C GLU A 27 -10.28 7.78 2.60
N THR A 28 -9.77 7.37 1.46
CA THR A 28 -8.38 6.91 1.33
C THR A 28 -7.38 8.00 1.74
N ARG A 29 -7.65 9.26 1.37
CA ARG A 29 -6.85 10.41 1.80
C ARG A 29 -6.94 10.64 3.31
N LYS A 30 -8.12 10.50 3.91
CA LYS A 30 -8.32 10.62 5.37
C LYS A 30 -7.52 9.55 6.12
N GLN A 31 -7.56 8.29 5.67
CA GLN A 31 -6.81 7.19 6.28
C GLN A 31 -5.29 7.41 6.19
N LEU A 32 -4.78 7.86 5.03
CA LEU A 32 -3.37 8.21 4.88
C LEU A 32 -2.97 9.31 5.88
N LEU A 33 -3.77 10.38 5.99
CA LEU A 33 -3.51 11.48 6.93
C LEU A 33 -3.58 11.02 8.39
N LEU A 34 -4.50 10.12 8.72
CA LEU A 34 -4.63 9.54 10.06
C LEU A 34 -3.38 8.74 10.43
N LEU A 35 -2.88 7.91 9.52
CA LEU A 35 -1.63 7.17 9.69
C LEU A 35 -0.44 8.10 9.83
N LEU A 36 -0.35 9.11 8.96
CA LEU A 36 0.72 10.11 9.00
C LEU A 36 0.66 10.99 10.25
N SER A 37 -0.49 11.14 10.91
CA SER A 37 -0.60 11.90 12.17
C SER A 37 -0.23 11.06 13.41
N SER A 38 -0.15 9.72 13.28
CA SER A 38 0.27 8.86 14.38
C SER A 38 1.75 9.06 14.73
N LYS A 39 2.03 9.49 15.96
CA LYS A 39 3.40 9.69 16.47
C LYS A 39 4.29 8.46 16.31
N ARG A 40 3.72 7.26 16.53
CA ARG A 40 4.44 5.99 16.41
C ARG A 40 4.81 5.70 14.96
N VAL A 41 3.85 5.84 14.04
CA VAL A 41 4.07 5.62 12.60
C VAL A 41 5.07 6.64 12.07
N GLN A 42 4.94 7.92 12.41
CA GLN A 42 5.91 8.94 12.01
C GLN A 42 7.33 8.65 12.50
N LYS A 43 7.48 8.17 13.75
CA LYS A 43 8.80 7.83 14.29
C LYS A 43 9.44 6.72 13.47
N VAL A 44 8.67 5.66 13.18
CA VAL A 44 9.13 4.53 12.35
C VAL A 44 9.47 4.99 10.93
N LEU A 45 8.61 5.76 10.29
CA LEU A 45 8.85 6.27 8.93
C LEU A 45 10.09 7.17 8.88
N ARG A 46 10.34 8.02 9.89
CA ARG A 46 11.57 8.82 9.99
C ARG A 46 12.81 7.96 10.14
N THR A 47 12.75 6.91 10.96
CA THR A 47 13.86 5.94 11.07
C THR A 47 14.11 5.24 9.73
N CYS A 48 13.04 4.84 9.04
CA CYS A 48 13.16 4.22 7.72
C CYS A 48 13.76 5.20 6.70
N GLN A 49 13.31 6.46 6.69
CA GLN A 49 13.83 7.50 5.80
C GLN A 49 15.33 7.72 6.01
N HIS A 50 15.80 7.74 7.27
CA HIS A 50 17.24 7.83 7.54
C HIS A 50 18.01 6.61 7.03
N GLN A 51 17.47 5.39 7.20
CA GLN A 51 18.13 4.18 6.69
C GLN A 51 18.16 4.15 5.16
N LEU A 52 17.08 4.59 4.52
CA LEU A 52 16.94 4.69 3.08
C LEU A 52 17.72 5.85 2.46
N SER A 53 18.17 6.83 3.24
CA SER A 53 19.01 7.93 2.74
C SER A 53 20.36 7.45 2.20
N GLN A 54 20.77 6.22 2.55
CA GLN A 54 21.97 5.56 2.04
C GLN A 54 21.71 4.76 0.75
N VAL A 55 20.44 4.66 0.32
CA VAL A 55 20.02 3.97 -0.90
C VAL A 55 19.67 5.04 -1.93
N PRO A 56 20.45 5.19 -3.02
CA PRO A 56 20.28 6.28 -3.98
C PRO A 56 18.83 6.44 -4.48
N GLU A 57 18.15 5.33 -4.74
CA GLU A 57 16.80 5.27 -5.30
C GLU A 57 15.70 5.59 -4.28
N ALA A 58 16.00 5.48 -2.98
CA ALA A 58 15.03 5.71 -1.91
C ALA A 58 15.32 6.98 -1.09
N ALA A 59 16.46 7.63 -1.35
CA ALA A 59 16.94 8.78 -0.58
C ALA A 59 15.98 9.98 -0.62
N GLU A 60 15.26 10.16 -1.72
CA GLU A 60 14.32 11.27 -1.92
C GLU A 60 12.88 10.94 -1.51
N LEU A 61 12.61 9.73 -1.02
CA LEU A 61 11.26 9.35 -0.64
C LEU A 61 10.81 10.10 0.62
N SER A 62 9.70 10.83 0.49
CA SER A 62 9.01 11.41 1.64
C SER A 62 8.29 10.32 2.44
N PRO A 63 8.03 10.55 3.75
CA PRO A 63 7.24 9.60 4.56
C PRO A 63 5.88 9.24 3.94
N ALA A 64 5.25 10.19 3.23
CA ALA A 64 4.00 9.95 2.53
C ALA A 64 4.18 8.99 1.34
N LYS A 65 5.22 9.19 0.50
CA LYS A 65 5.51 8.28 -0.62
C LYS A 65 5.88 6.89 -0.11
N MET A 66 6.67 6.79 0.96
CA MET A 66 7.00 5.51 1.59
C MET A 66 5.74 4.78 2.06
N LEU A 67 4.82 5.48 2.72
CA LEU A 67 3.57 4.88 3.20
C LEU A 67 2.68 4.41 2.04
N LYS A 68 2.65 5.14 0.93
CA LYS A 68 1.95 4.71 -0.29
C LYS A 68 2.58 3.45 -0.89
N ILE A 69 3.91 3.36 -0.97
CA ILE A 69 4.61 2.15 -1.45
C ILE A 69 4.31 0.96 -0.53
N LEU A 70 4.27 1.17 0.79
CA LEU A 70 3.91 0.12 1.74
C LEU A 70 2.45 -0.35 1.57
N ALA A 71 1.53 0.57 1.30
CA ALA A 71 0.13 0.27 0.97
C ALA A 71 0.01 -0.56 -0.33
N GLU A 72 0.76 -0.20 -1.37
CA GLU A 72 0.83 -0.99 -2.60
C GLU A 72 1.44 -2.37 -2.35
N GLY A 73 2.53 -2.45 -1.57
CA GLY A 73 3.14 -3.72 -1.18
C GLY A 73 2.19 -4.63 -0.40
N TYR A 74 1.37 -4.05 0.49
CA TYR A 74 0.33 -4.78 1.22
C TYR A 74 -0.74 -5.37 0.27
N THR A 75 -1.20 -4.57 -0.68
CA THR A 75 -2.17 -4.99 -1.70
C THR A 75 -1.61 -6.09 -2.59
N LEU A 76 -0.37 -5.90 -3.03
CA LEU A 76 0.36 -6.86 -3.84
C LEU A 76 0.50 -8.20 -3.11
N TRP A 77 0.84 -8.19 -1.82
CA TRP A 77 0.88 -9.38 -0.97
C TRP A 77 -0.46 -10.11 -0.90
N LYS A 78 -1.57 -9.39 -0.68
CA LYS A 78 -2.91 -10.01 -0.67
C LYS A 78 -3.27 -10.68 -2.00
N LYS A 79 -2.82 -10.10 -3.11
CA LYS A 79 -3.04 -10.63 -4.46
C LYS A 79 -2.11 -11.80 -4.82
N ARG A 80 -1.14 -12.17 -3.98
CA ARG A 80 -0.17 -13.25 -4.23
C ARG A 80 -0.77 -14.54 -4.80
N PRO A 81 -1.90 -15.07 -4.28
CA PRO A 81 -2.45 -16.33 -4.78
C PRO A 81 -2.78 -16.34 -6.28
N VAL A 82 -2.93 -15.17 -6.91
CA VAL A 82 -3.33 -15.03 -8.31
C VAL A 82 -2.27 -14.39 -9.20
N TRP A 83 -1.05 -14.11 -8.72
CA TRP A 83 0.01 -13.47 -9.52
C TRP A 83 0.33 -14.21 -10.82
N GLY A 84 0.41 -15.54 -10.78
CA GLY A 84 0.73 -16.35 -11.96
C GLY A 84 -0.45 -16.51 -12.93
N ALA A 85 -1.68 -16.38 -12.43
CA ALA A 85 -2.89 -16.50 -13.25
C ALA A 85 -3.28 -15.16 -13.90
N ARG A 86 -2.99 -14.04 -13.23
CA ARG A 86 -3.33 -12.67 -13.66
C ARG A 86 -2.19 -11.70 -13.35
N PRO A 87 -1.05 -11.80 -14.04
CA PRO A 87 0.11 -10.96 -13.77
C PRO A 87 -0.18 -9.46 -13.92
N ASP A 88 -0.89 -9.08 -14.99
CA ASP A 88 -1.22 -7.69 -15.30
C ASP A 88 -2.14 -7.08 -14.23
N ASP A 89 -3.18 -7.80 -13.79
CA ASP A 89 -4.13 -7.35 -12.74
C ASP A 89 -3.56 -7.36 -11.31
N THR A 90 -2.33 -7.83 -11.14
CA THR A 90 -1.70 -8.01 -9.83
C THR A 90 -0.45 -7.16 -9.70
N TRP A 91 0.69 -7.70 -10.10
CA TRP A 91 1.95 -6.97 -10.06
C TRP A 91 2.08 -5.97 -11.21
N GLY A 92 1.39 -6.14 -12.34
CA GLY A 92 1.30 -5.12 -13.39
C GLY A 92 0.72 -3.80 -12.87
N LEU A 93 -0.48 -3.84 -12.29
CA LEU A 93 -1.10 -2.68 -11.62
C LEU A 93 -0.24 -2.10 -10.50
N PHE A 94 0.45 -2.95 -9.73
CA PHE A 94 1.39 -2.49 -8.71
C PHE A 94 2.52 -1.64 -9.32
N LEU A 95 3.09 -2.06 -10.46
CA LEU A 95 4.14 -1.30 -11.14
C LEU A 95 3.62 0.07 -11.60
N GLU A 96 2.42 0.11 -12.19
CA GLU A 96 1.76 1.36 -12.60
C GLU A 96 1.54 2.31 -11.41
N HIS A 97 1.07 1.78 -10.28
CA HIS A 97 0.85 2.60 -9.08
C HIS A 97 2.16 3.09 -8.47
N VAL A 98 3.22 2.28 -8.47
CA VAL A 98 4.54 2.71 -7.99
C VAL A 98 5.10 3.82 -8.88
N ASP A 99 4.97 3.73 -10.21
CA ASP A 99 5.34 4.80 -11.13
C ASP A 99 4.61 6.12 -10.78
N ASP A 100 3.29 6.05 -10.54
CA ASP A 100 2.48 7.20 -10.13
C ASP A 100 2.88 7.78 -8.76
N ILE A 101 3.32 6.94 -7.82
CA ILE A 101 3.83 7.39 -6.52
C ILE A 101 5.15 8.14 -6.68
N LEU A 102 6.01 7.68 -7.58
CA LEU A 102 7.33 8.27 -7.79
C LEU A 102 7.27 9.62 -8.49
N LYS A 103 6.24 9.89 -9.31
CA LYS A 103 6.03 11.21 -9.95
C LYS A 103 6.06 12.39 -8.96
N PRO A 104 6.54 13.58 -9.39
CA PRO A 104 6.64 14.75 -8.51
C PRO A 104 5.28 15.21 -7.96
N TYR A 105 4.24 15.15 -8.80
CA TYR A 105 2.87 15.52 -8.46
C TYR A 105 2.00 14.26 -8.35
N CYS A 106 2.32 13.42 -7.37
CA CYS A 106 1.58 12.19 -7.13
C CYS A 106 0.14 12.51 -6.68
N GLN A 107 -0.82 12.37 -7.60
CA GLN A 107 -2.25 12.39 -7.30
C GLN A 107 -2.79 10.99 -6.96
N GLY A 108 -2.11 9.93 -7.40
CA GLY A 108 -2.48 8.54 -7.15
C GLY A 108 -2.44 8.20 -5.66
N LEU A 109 -3.56 7.73 -5.14
CA LEU A 109 -3.67 7.06 -3.86
C LEU A 109 -4.13 5.64 -4.16
N ALA A 110 -3.43 4.66 -3.59
CA ALA A 110 -3.93 3.30 -3.50
C ALA A 110 -5.32 3.37 -2.84
N LEU A 111 -6.40 3.19 -3.61
CA LEU A 111 -7.75 3.12 -3.06
C LEU A 111 -7.88 1.82 -2.29
N LEU A 112 -7.47 1.85 -1.02
CA LEU A 112 -7.56 0.70 -0.14
C LEU A 112 -8.85 0.76 0.68
N PRO A 113 -9.57 -0.36 0.80
CA PRO A 113 -10.58 -0.52 1.83
C PRO A 113 -10.00 -0.23 3.23
N GLU A 114 -10.82 0.27 4.14
CA GLU A 114 -10.39 0.61 5.52
C GLU A 114 -9.69 -0.56 6.24
N GLN A 115 -10.19 -1.79 6.06
CA GLN A 115 -9.57 -3.00 6.59
C GLN A 115 -8.12 -3.21 6.15
N ASP A 116 -7.77 -2.78 4.94
CA ASP A 116 -6.41 -2.91 4.39
C ASP A 116 -5.50 -1.81 4.95
N TRP A 117 -6.04 -0.61 5.19
CA TRP A 117 -5.33 0.44 5.93
C TRP A 117 -4.99 0.03 7.37
N ASN A 118 -5.87 -0.73 8.03
CA ASN A 118 -5.55 -1.33 9.33
C ASN A 118 -4.41 -2.34 9.24
N GLY A 119 -4.33 -3.11 8.16
CA GLY A 119 -3.19 -3.98 7.86
C GLY A 119 -1.87 -3.21 7.69
N VAL A 120 -1.89 -2.11 6.94
CA VAL A 120 -0.73 -1.22 6.76
C VAL A 120 -0.32 -0.59 8.09
N LYS A 121 -1.27 -0.09 8.88
CA LYS A 121 -1.03 0.42 10.24
C LYS A 121 -0.37 -0.63 11.12
N PHE A 122 -0.86 -1.86 11.03
CA PHE A 122 -0.34 -2.98 11.78
C PHE A 122 1.11 -3.27 11.41
N TRP A 123 1.45 -3.31 10.11
CA TRP A 123 2.84 -3.40 9.66
C TRP A 123 3.69 -2.27 10.25
N CYS A 124 3.31 -1.00 10.05
CA CYS A 124 4.05 0.15 10.55
C CYS A 124 4.26 0.19 12.07
N THR A 125 3.46 -0.53 12.85
CA THR A 125 3.54 -0.52 14.31
C THR A 125 4.15 -1.77 14.91
N ARG A 126 4.12 -2.91 14.21
CA ARG A 126 4.53 -4.22 14.75
C ARG A 126 5.81 -4.76 14.18
N ILE A 127 6.18 -4.38 12.96
CA ILE A 127 7.41 -4.87 12.34
C ILE A 127 8.55 -3.88 12.52
N SER A 128 9.78 -4.36 12.35
CA SER A 128 10.97 -3.51 12.51
C SER A 128 11.08 -2.49 11.37
N PRO A 129 11.68 -1.30 11.62
CA PRO A 129 11.99 -0.34 10.56
C PRO A 129 12.79 -0.95 9.40
N ARG A 130 13.72 -1.85 9.71
CA ARG A 130 14.52 -2.54 8.69
C ARG A 130 13.66 -3.34 7.72
N GLN A 131 12.68 -4.10 8.23
CA GLN A 131 11.77 -4.87 7.36
C GLN A 131 10.90 -3.96 6.49
N LEU A 132 10.48 -2.80 7.00
CA LEU A 132 9.76 -1.81 6.20
C LEU A 132 10.65 -1.23 5.08
N CYS A 133 11.92 -0.94 5.39
CA CYS A 133 12.91 -0.53 4.38
C CYS A 133 13.09 -1.62 3.32
N ASP A 134 13.21 -2.89 3.73
CA ASP A 134 13.39 -4.02 2.81
C ASP A 134 12.21 -4.14 1.83
N ILE A 135 10.96 -3.89 2.29
CA ILE A 135 9.80 -3.83 1.40
C ILE A 135 9.95 -2.69 0.40
N VAL A 136 10.25 -1.48 0.87
CA VAL A 136 10.38 -0.32 -0.02
C VAL A 136 11.46 -0.55 -1.07
N VAL A 137 12.63 -1.05 -0.68
CA VAL A 137 13.72 -1.36 -1.61
C VAL A 137 13.32 -2.46 -2.59
N ALA A 138 12.72 -3.56 -2.12
CA ALA A 138 12.28 -4.62 -3.01
C ALA A 138 11.21 -4.15 -4.01
N SER A 139 10.31 -3.26 -3.59
CA SER A 139 9.31 -2.64 -4.44
C SER A 139 9.93 -1.75 -5.52
N LEU A 140 10.94 -0.93 -5.18
CA LEU A 140 11.64 -0.08 -6.13
C LEU A 140 12.49 -0.88 -7.12
N ASP A 141 13.20 -1.90 -6.63
CA ASP A 141 14.01 -2.79 -7.46
C ASP A 141 13.12 -3.53 -8.47
N PHE A 142 11.96 -4.03 -8.01
CA PHE A 142 10.99 -4.70 -8.86
C PHE A 142 10.35 -3.75 -9.87
N HIS A 143 10.03 -2.51 -9.46
CA HIS A 143 9.56 -1.47 -10.37
C HIS A 143 10.53 -1.18 -11.52
N ARG A 144 11.83 -1.11 -11.23
CA ARG A 144 12.85 -0.81 -12.23
C ARG A 144 13.08 -1.96 -13.21
N ALA A 145 13.06 -3.19 -12.70
CA ALA A 145 13.35 -4.40 -13.47
C ALA A 145 12.42 -5.52 -13.01
N PRO A 146 11.24 -5.68 -13.63
CA PRO A 146 10.27 -6.71 -13.28
C PRO A 146 10.66 -8.09 -13.81
N GLU A 147 11.89 -8.51 -13.51
CA GLU A 147 12.45 -9.81 -13.87
C GLU A 147 11.99 -10.89 -12.88
N PRO A 148 12.01 -12.19 -13.27
CA PRO A 148 11.57 -13.28 -12.41
C PRO A 148 12.25 -13.32 -11.03
N ALA A 149 13.54 -12.96 -10.94
CA ALA A 149 14.25 -12.95 -9.67
C ALA A 149 13.73 -11.86 -8.71
N GLN A 150 13.28 -10.72 -9.24
CA GLN A 150 12.79 -9.56 -8.52
C GLN A 150 11.34 -9.80 -8.08
N VAL A 151 10.52 -10.44 -8.93
CA VAL A 151 9.19 -10.98 -8.54
C VAL A 151 9.33 -11.92 -7.33
N MET A 152 10.30 -12.85 -7.38
CA MET A 152 10.53 -13.78 -6.28
C MET A 152 11.04 -13.07 -5.03
N ARG A 153 11.92 -12.08 -5.19
CA ARG A 153 12.44 -11.28 -4.07
C ARG A 153 11.33 -10.50 -3.37
N VAL A 154 10.50 -9.77 -4.12
CA VAL A 154 9.38 -9.01 -3.52
C VAL A 154 8.36 -9.96 -2.88
N SER A 155 8.05 -11.10 -3.48
CA SER A 155 7.18 -12.14 -2.87
C SER A 155 7.71 -12.57 -1.50
N ARG A 156 8.99 -12.99 -1.45
CA ARG A 156 9.62 -13.47 -0.20
C ARG A 156 9.67 -12.40 0.87
N THR A 157 10.02 -11.16 0.51
CA THR A 157 10.06 -10.03 1.45
C THR A 157 8.68 -9.75 2.05
N LEU A 158 7.63 -9.76 1.22
CA LEU A 158 6.25 -9.52 1.66
C LEU A 158 5.74 -10.67 2.56
N GLU A 159 6.02 -11.93 2.20
CA GLU A 159 5.66 -13.10 3.00
C GLU A 159 6.35 -13.10 4.36
N ALA A 160 7.66 -12.88 4.39
CA ALA A 160 8.44 -12.83 5.62
C ALA A 160 7.93 -11.71 6.54
N THR A 161 7.56 -10.57 5.95
CA THR A 161 6.97 -9.46 6.68
C THR A 161 5.61 -9.82 7.29
N ALA A 162 4.71 -10.39 6.49
CA ALA A 162 3.38 -10.79 6.98
C ALA A 162 3.48 -11.85 8.09
N ALA A 163 4.40 -12.81 7.94
CA ALA A 163 4.68 -13.83 8.96
C ALA A 163 5.21 -13.18 10.25
N ALA A 164 6.18 -12.27 10.15
CA ALA A 164 6.74 -11.57 11.31
C ALA A 164 5.69 -10.72 12.03
N ALA A 165 4.84 -10.02 11.27
CA ALA A 165 3.74 -9.23 11.82
C ALA A 165 2.74 -10.12 12.60
N THR A 166 2.41 -11.28 12.04
CA THR A 166 1.51 -12.26 12.68
C THR A 166 2.13 -12.83 13.96
N ALA A 167 3.41 -13.22 13.93
CA ALA A 167 4.12 -13.70 15.11
C ALA A 167 4.16 -12.64 16.22
N ALA A 168 4.41 -11.38 15.87
CA ALA A 168 4.39 -10.27 16.82
C ALA A 168 3.01 -10.04 17.46
N ALA A 169 1.91 -10.30 16.74
CA ALA A 169 0.56 -10.27 17.30
C ALA A 169 0.33 -11.39 18.33
N VAL A 170 0.73 -12.62 17.99
CA VAL A 170 0.56 -13.78 18.88
C VAL A 170 1.33 -13.58 20.18
N THR A 171 2.59 -13.11 20.10
CA THR A 171 3.40 -12.83 21.30
C THR A 171 2.80 -11.71 22.14
N ALA A 172 2.25 -10.66 21.52
CA ALA A 172 1.60 -9.58 22.24
C ALA A 172 0.30 -10.04 22.94
N ALA A 173 -0.48 -10.93 22.32
CA ALA A 173 -1.67 -11.51 22.93
C ALA A 173 -1.32 -12.44 24.10
N ALA A 174 -0.25 -13.23 23.97
CA ALA A 174 0.24 -14.10 25.05
C ALA A 174 0.81 -13.31 26.24
N ALA A 175 1.34 -12.10 26.01
CA ALA A 175 1.86 -11.21 27.04
C ALA A 175 0.78 -10.38 27.76
N SER A 176 -0.48 -10.48 27.34
CA SER A 176 -1.64 -9.92 28.06
C SER A 176 -2.53 -11.05 28.59
N PRO A 177 -2.09 -11.86 29.58
CA PRO A 177 -2.99 -12.77 30.26
C PRO A 177 -3.87 -11.96 31.22
N LEU A 178 -5.18 -11.95 30.94
CA LEU A 178 -6.31 -11.74 31.87
C LEU A 178 -6.04 -10.83 33.08
N ASP A 179 -6.47 -9.56 32.98
CA ASP A 179 -7.04 -8.85 34.15
C ASP A 179 -8.52 -9.23 34.28
#